data_AF-A0AAV2KI42-F1
#
_entry.id   AF-A0AAV2KI42-F1
#
_cell.length_a   1.000
_cell.length_b   1.000
_cell.length_c   1.000
_cell.angle_alpha   90.00
_cell.angle_beta   90.00
_cell.angle_gamma   90.00
#
_symmetry.space_group_name_H-M   'P 1'
#
loop_
_entity.id
_entity.type
_entity.pdbx_description
1 polymer ?
#
loop_
_entity_poly.entity_id
_entity_poly.type
_entity_poly.pdbx_seq_one_letter_code
_entity_poly.pdbx_strand_id
1 'polypeptide(L)' 'MAAHPSGKLPLPTLVVTAYTAKQPKKSRSLAEKIDAKRTKDKLRAKTRINIGSAHAPWRKLRDGLGLALDSQLARLLLDT' A
#
# COMPACT_ATOMS: atom_id res chain seq x y z
N MET A 1 35.37 -26.87 14.53
CA MET A 1 34.64 -26.46 13.31
C MET A 1 33.42 -27.37 13.17
N ALA A 2 32.22 -26.88 13.48
CA ALA A 2 31.00 -27.68 13.42
C ALA A 2 30.35 -27.53 12.05
N ALA A 3 30.21 -28.64 11.32
CA ALA A 3 29.50 -28.69 10.05
C ALA A 3 27.99 -28.80 10.31
N HIS A 4 27.21 -27.88 9.75
CA HIS A 4 25.74 -28.00 9.73
C HIS A 4 25.33 -28.89 8.55
N PRO A 5 24.62 -30.01 8.76
CA PRO A 5 24.04 -30.75 7.66
C PRO A 5 22.90 -29.92 7.07
N SER A 6 23.01 -29.60 5.78
CA SER A 6 21.98 -28.94 4.98
C SER A 6 20.81 -29.89 4.67
N GLY A 7 20.12 -30.34 5.71
CA GLY A 7 18.94 -31.18 5.60
C GLY A 7 17.74 -30.39 5.09
N LYS A 8 17.55 -30.32 3.77
CA LYS A 8 16.27 -29.87 3.20
C LYS A 8 15.27 -31.00 3.39
N LEU A 9 14.27 -30.80 4.25
CA LEU A 9 13.12 -31.70 4.33
C LEU A 9 12.36 -31.66 3.01
N PRO A 10 11.96 -32.80 2.42
CA PRO A 10 11.11 -32.79 1.24
C PRO A 10 9.77 -32.14 1.60
N LEU A 11 9.41 -31.08 0.88
CA LEU A 11 8.11 -30.45 1.02
C LEU A 11 7.03 -31.50 0.70
N PRO A 12 6.01 -31.66 1.56
CA PRO A 12 4.92 -32.58 1.29
C PRO A 12 4.23 -32.17 -0.01
N THR A 13 3.96 -33.15 -0.87
CA THR A 13 3.26 -32.95 -2.13
C THR A 13 1.86 -32.43 -1.80
N LEU A 14 1.54 -31.19 -2.23
CA LEU A 14 0.22 -30.64 -2.05
C LEU A 14 -0.79 -31.53 -2.79
N VAL A 15 -1.75 -32.09 -2.05
CA VAL A 15 -2.86 -32.85 -2.62
C VAL A 15 -3.59 -31.90 -3.58
N VAL A 16 -3.64 -32.29 -4.86
CA VAL A 16 -4.35 -31.53 -5.89
C VAL A 16 -5.84 -31.54 -5.54
N THR A 17 -6.29 -30.50 -4.83
CA THR A 17 -7.72 -30.29 -4.60
C THR A 17 -8.39 -30.00 -5.94
N ALA A 18 -9.58 -30.57 -6.15
CA ALA A 18 -10.33 -30.43 -7.40
C ALA A 18 -10.38 -28.95 -7.82
N TYR A 19 -9.97 -28.69 -9.06
CA TYR A 19 -9.94 -27.37 -9.67
C TYR A 19 -11.35 -26.78 -9.61
N THR A 20 -11.64 -25.93 -8.62
CA THR A 20 -12.86 -25.11 -8.68
C THR A 20 -12.74 -24.32 -9.98
N ALA A 21 -13.77 -24.35 -10.83
CA ALA A 21 -13.85 -23.71 -12.15
C ALA A 21 -13.77 -22.17 -12.08
N LYS A 22 -12.81 -21.63 -11.35
CA LYS A 22 -12.51 -20.22 -11.25
C LYS A 22 -11.81 -19.83 -12.53
N GLN A 23 -12.55 -19.10 -13.36
CA GLN A 23 -11.97 -18.46 -14.52
C GLN A 23 -10.79 -17.57 -14.07
N PRO A 24 -9.63 -17.65 -14.73
CA PRO A 24 -8.50 -16.80 -14.38
C PRO A 24 -8.92 -15.34 -14.52
N LYS A 25 -8.67 -14.53 -13.47
CA LYS A 25 -8.90 -13.08 -13.55
C LYS A 25 -8.11 -12.54 -14.73
N LYS A 26 -8.81 -11.89 -15.68
CA LYS A 26 -8.18 -11.26 -16.84
C LYS A 26 -7.09 -10.30 -16.34
N SER A 27 -5.83 -10.66 -16.61
CA SER A 27 -4.69 -9.82 -16.27
C SER A 27 -4.74 -8.59 -17.17
N ARG A 28 -4.69 -7.41 -16.56
CA ARG A 28 -4.64 -6.16 -17.31
C ARG A 28 -3.36 -6.09 -18.12
N SER A 29 -3.45 -5.62 -19.35
CA SER A 29 -2.27 -5.29 -20.16
C SER A 29 -1.45 -4.19 -19.49
N LEU A 30 -0.18 -4.04 -19.88
CA LEU A 30 0.67 -2.96 -19.36
C LEU A 30 0.05 -1.58 -19.64
N ALA A 31 -0.50 -1.38 -20.84
CA ALA A 31 -1.19 -0.15 -21.24
C ALA A 31 -2.39 0.16 -20.32
N GLU A 32 -3.25 -0.84 -20.07
CA GLU A 32 -4.41 -0.69 -19.18
C GLU A 32 -4.00 -0.34 -17.74
N LYS A 33 -2.87 -0.88 -17.26
CA LYS A 33 -2.34 -0.54 -15.93
C LYS A 33 -1.85 0.91 -15.88
N ILE A 34 -1.17 1.37 -16.93
CA ILE A 34 -0.66 2.75 -17.02
C ILE A 34 -1.83 3.74 -17.05
N ASP A 35 -2.85 3.49 -17.86
CA ASP A 35 -4.01 4.38 -17.96
C ASP A 35 -4.86 4.38 -16.69
N ALA A 36 -5.05 3.22 -16.06
CA ALA A 36 -5.69 3.12 -14.76
C ALA A 36 -4.90 3.86 -13.66
N LYS A 37 -3.56 3.88 -13.74
CA LYS A 37 -2.73 4.65 -12.82
C LYS A 37 -2.89 6.16 -13.07
N ARG A 38 -2.79 6.60 -14.33
CA ARG A 38 -2.94 8.02 -14.71
C ARG A 38 -4.28 8.59 -14.30
N THR A 39 -5.38 7.87 -14.52
CA THR A 39 -6.72 8.31 -14.11
C THR A 39 -6.86 8.44 -12.60
N LYS A 40 -6.34 7.46 -11.84
CA LYS A 40 -6.29 7.53 -10.37
C LYS A 40 -5.42 8.68 -9.88
N ASP A 41 -4.28 8.92 -10.51
CA ASP A 41 -3.39 10.04 -10.19
C ASP A 41 -4.08 11.38 -10.45
N LYS A 42 -4.79 11.53 -11.58
CA LYS A 42 -5.61 12.71 -11.87
C LYS A 42 -6.69 12.94 -10.81
N LEU A 43 -7.40 11.88 -10.39
CA LEU A 43 -8.42 11.99 -9.33
C LEU A 43 -7.80 12.40 -8.00
N ARG A 44 -6.66 11.80 -7.63
CA ARG A 44 -5.92 12.18 -6.41
C ARG A 44 -5.41 13.61 -6.45
N ALA A 45 -4.92 14.08 -7.60
CA ALA A 45 -4.43 15.43 -7.75
C ALA A 45 -5.53 16.49 -7.53
N LYS A 46 -6.81 16.15 -7.75
CA LYS A 46 -7.93 17.06 -7.46
C LYS A 46 -8.16 17.32 -5.97
N THR A 47 -7.83 16.34 -5.12
CA THR A 47 -8.18 16.39 -3.69
C THR A 47 -6.97 16.47 -2.77
N ARG A 48 -5.77 16.16 -3.27
CA ARG A 48 -4.55 16.12 -2.46
C ARG A 48 -3.86 17.48 -2.46
N ILE A 49 -3.62 18.03 -1.27
CA ILE A 49 -2.81 19.24 -1.09
C ILE A 49 -1.36 18.82 -0.90
N ASN A 50 -0.47 19.37 -1.73
CA ASN A 50 0.97 19.18 -1.57
C ASN A 50 1.51 20.23 -0.59
N ILE A 51 1.70 19.83 0.66
CA ILE A 51 2.18 20.71 1.74
C ILE A 51 3.68 21.03 1.67
N GLY A 52 4.46 20.35 0.81
CA GLY A 52 5.83 20.73 0.46
C GLY A 52 6.75 20.94 1.68
N SER A 53 7.35 22.12 1.78
CA SER A 53 8.22 22.52 2.91
C SER A 53 7.51 22.45 4.27
N ALA A 54 6.18 22.60 4.29
CA ALA A 54 5.38 22.49 5.50
C ALA A 54 5.19 21.03 5.97
N HIS A 55 5.62 20.01 5.22
CA HIS A 55 5.47 18.61 5.62
C HIS A 55 6.23 18.25 6.92
N ALA A 56 7.44 18.77 7.09
CA ALA A 56 8.21 18.55 8.32
C ALA A 56 7.56 19.20 9.56
N PRO A 57 7.20 20.49 9.55
CA PRO A 57 6.48 21.10 10.67
C PRO A 57 5.09 20.48 10.88
N TRP A 58 4.38 20.09 9.81
CA TRP A 58 3.11 19.38 9.89
C TRP A 58 3.22 18.08 10.71
N ARG A 59 4.23 17.26 10.41
CA ARG A 59 4.47 16.02 11.15
C ARG A 59 4.82 16.29 12.62
N LYS A 60 5.70 17.26 12.88
CA LYS A 60 6.05 17.65 14.26
C LYS A 60 4.81 18.09 15.06
N LEU A 61 3.94 18.88 14.44
CA LEU A 61 2.70 19.33 15.07
C LEU A 61 1.76 18.16 15.33
N ARG A 62 1.56 17.29 14.34
CA ARG A 62 0.71 16.09 14.48
C ARG A 62 1.18 15.19 15.61
N ASP A 63 2.48 14.89 15.63
CA ASP A 63 3.09 14.00 16.63
C ASP A 63 3.05 14.65 18.03
N GLY A 64 3.28 15.96 18.13
CA GLY A 64 3.17 16.72 19.39
C GLY A 64 1.74 16.79 19.95
N LEU A 65 0.73 16.71 19.09
CA LEU A 65 -0.68 16.63 19.46
C LEU A 65 -1.18 15.19 19.68
N GLY A 66 -0.30 14.18 19.52
CA GLY A 66 -0.67 12.77 19.69
C GLY A 66 -1.66 12.25 18.63
N LEU A 67 -1.72 12.89 17.46
CA LEU A 67 -2.66 12.52 16.41
C LEU A 67 -2.07 11.43 15.50
N ALA A 68 -2.88 10.43 15.17
CA ALA A 68 -2.43 9.29 14.38
C ALA A 68 -2.45 9.58 12.87
N LEU A 69 -3.38 10.45 12.42
CA LEU A 69 -3.64 10.70 11.01
C LEU A 69 -3.54 12.18 10.69
N ASP A 70 -2.98 12.50 9.52
CA ASP A 70 -2.92 13.88 9.01
C ASP A 70 -4.32 14.47 8.86
N SER A 71 -5.33 13.66 8.53
CA SER A 71 -6.72 14.10 8.44
C SER A 71 -7.29 14.59 9.78
N GLN A 72 -6.84 14.04 10.91
CA GLN A 72 -7.26 14.50 12.24
C GLN A 72 -6.68 15.89 12.51
N LEU A 73 -5.40 16.09 12.20
CA LEU A 73 -4.77 17.41 12.34
C LEU A 73 -5.43 18.44 11.42
N ALA A 74 -5.67 18.09 10.16
CA ALA A 74 -6.36 18.96 9.21
C ALA A 74 -7.76 19.34 9.69
N ARG A 75 -8.51 18.37 10.24
CA ARG A 75 -9.85 18.62 10.76
C ARG A 75 -9.83 19.56 11.96
N LEU A 76 -8.92 19.32 12.90
CA LEU A 76 -8.70 20.17 14.06
C LEU A 76 -8.40 21.63 13.66
N LEU A 77 -7.53 21.83 12.67
CA LEU A 77 -7.16 23.17 12.18
C LEU A 77 -8.24 23.87 11.35
N LEU A 78 -9.21 23.13 10.79
CA LEU A 78 -10.32 23.70 10.02
C LEU A 78 -11.54 23.99 10.89
N ASP A 79 -11.68 23.30 12.02
CA ASP A 79 -12.76 23.50 12.99
C ASP A 79 -12.45 24.64 14.00
N THR A 80 -11.28 25.29 13.89
CA THR A 80 -10.85 26.50 14.65
C THR A 80 -10.94 27.75 13.81
#